data_AF-A0A9D1P460-F1
#
_entry.id   AF-A0A9D1P460-F1
#
_cell.length_a   1.000
_cell.length_b   1.000
_cell.length_c   1.000
_cell.angle_alpha   90.00
_cell.angle_beta   90.00
_cell.angle_gamma   90.00
#
_symmetry.space_group_name_H-M   'P 1'
#
loop_
_entity.id
_entity.type
_entity.pdbx_description
1 polymer ?
#
loop_
_entity_poly.entity_id
_entity_poly.type
_entity_poly.pdbx_seq_one_letter_code
_entity_poly.pdbx_strand_id
1 'polypeptide(L)' 'MKVENIKDIDKFFSVINSCKGRVELVTGEGDRLNLKSKLTQYVALANIFSNGEIPQLELIASEKEDVDKLLNFMING' A
#
# COMPACT_ATOMS: atom_id res chain seq x y z
N MET A 1 8.23 4.61 -2.71
CA MET A 1 7.35 5.78 -2.96
C MET A 1 6.51 6.03 -1.72
N LYS A 2 6.14 7.27 -1.42
CA LYS A 2 5.35 7.62 -0.23
C LYS A 2 3.90 7.88 -0.62
N VAL A 3 2.96 7.29 0.12
CA VAL A 3 1.52 7.38 -0.11
C VAL A 3 0.85 7.94 1.14
N GLU A 4 -0.02 8.93 0.95
CA GLU A 4 -0.75 9.60 2.04
C GLU A 4 -2.23 9.67 1.69
N ASN A 5 -3.07 9.79 2.74
CA ASN A 5 -4.49 10.13 2.62
C ASN A 5 -5.35 9.19 1.74
N ILE A 6 -5.15 7.87 1.86
CA ILE A 6 -5.95 6.87 1.14
C ILE A 6 -7.39 6.86 1.70
N LYS A 7 -8.35 7.42 0.96
CA LYS A 7 -9.76 7.46 1.41
C LYS A 7 -10.49 6.15 1.18
N ASP A 8 -10.16 5.46 0.09
CA ASP A 8 -10.77 4.19 -0.29
C ASP A 8 -9.75 3.06 -0.16
N ILE A 9 -9.81 2.42 1.02
CA ILE A 9 -8.93 1.31 1.39
C ILE A 9 -9.19 0.06 0.54
N ASP A 10 -10.46 -0.22 0.20
CA ASP A 10 -10.82 -1.39 -0.58
C ASP A 10 -10.30 -1.29 -2.01
N LYS A 11 -10.45 -0.10 -2.61
CA LYS A 11 -9.88 0.20 -3.92
C LYS A 11 -8.36 0.16 -3.89
N PHE A 12 -7.72 0.68 -2.83
CA PHE A 12 -6.27 0.57 -2.66
C PHE A 12 -5.80 -0.89 -2.68
N PHE A 13 -6.38 -1.77 -1.86
CA PHE A 13 -5.98 -3.18 -1.86
C PHE A 13 -6.35 -3.89 -3.15
N SER A 14 -7.45 -3.52 -3.82
CA SER A 14 -7.78 -4.04 -5.16
C SER A 14 -6.67 -3.72 -6.17
N VAL A 15 -6.19 -2.47 -6.19
CA VAL A 15 -5.08 -2.05 -7.05
C VAL A 15 -3.80 -2.84 -6.72
N ILE A 16 -3.45 -2.97 -5.43
CA ILE A 16 -2.29 -3.74 -4.96
C ILE A 16 -2.38 -5.20 -5.41
N ASN A 17 -3.55 -5.83 -5.28
CA ASN A 17 -3.76 -7.22 -5.70
C ASN A 17 -3.66 -7.38 -7.22
N SER A 18 -4.03 -6.36 -7.98
CA SER A 18 -3.91 -6.35 -9.44
C SER A 18 -2.48 -6.12 -9.95
N CYS A 19 -1.54 -5.78 -9.07
CA CYS A 19 -0.14 -5.60 -9.44
C CYS A 19 0.49 -6.94 -9.84
N LYS A 20 1.35 -6.94 -10.84
CA LYS A 20 1.99 -8.16 -11.35
C LYS A 20 3.09 -8.64 -10.40
N GLY A 21 3.99 -7.73 -10.02
CA GLY A 21 5.11 -7.98 -9.13
C GLY A 21 4.74 -8.06 -7.65
N ARG A 22 5.77 -8.04 -6.80
CA ARG A 22 5.59 -7.83 -5.36
C ARG A 22 5.34 -6.36 -5.09
N VAL A 23 4.46 -6.11 -4.12
CA VAL A 23 4.29 -4.79 -3.52
C VAL A 23 4.50 -4.93 -2.03
N GLU A 24 5.42 -4.16 -1.48
CA GLU A 24 5.83 -4.22 -0.09
C GLU A 24 5.58 -2.89 0.60
N LEU A 25 5.07 -2.93 1.83
CA LEU A 25 5.05 -1.82 2.76
C LEU A 25 6.35 -1.82 3.55
N VAL A 26 7.01 -0.67 3.61
CA VAL A 26 8.14 -0.42 4.50
C VAL A 26 7.64 0.32 5.72
N THR A 27 7.89 -0.21 6.90
CA THR A 27 7.56 0.46 8.17
C THR A 27 8.62 1.50 8.52
N GLY A 28 8.32 2.40 9.46
CA GLY A 28 9.32 3.37 9.96
C GLY A 28 10.53 2.72 10.63
N GLU A 29 10.42 1.45 11.04
CA GLU A 29 11.50 0.64 11.62
C GLU A 29 12.31 -0.11 10.55
N GLY A 30 11.88 -0.09 9.28
CA GLY A 30 12.55 -0.70 8.15
C GLY A 30 12.07 -2.12 7.78
N ASP A 31 11.05 -2.65 8.47
CA ASP A 31 10.46 -3.94 8.12
C ASP A 31 9.76 -3.89 6.77
N ARG A 32 9.76 -5.02 6.05
CA ARG A 32 9.12 -5.16 4.75
C ARG A 32 7.97 -6.15 4.81
N LEU A 33 6.76 -5.66 4.63
CA LEU A 33 5.53 -6.45 4.66
C LEU A 33 4.97 -6.59 3.23
N ASN A 34 4.83 -7.82 2.74
CA ASN A 34 4.30 -8.08 1.40
C ASN A 34 2.78 -7.85 1.32
N LEU A 35 2.34 -6.68 0.86
CA LEU A 35 0.94 -6.28 0.81
C LEU A 35 0.05 -7.09 -0.14
N LYS A 36 0.59 -8.03 -0.94
CA LYS A 36 -0.23 -9.00 -1.67
C LYS A 36 -0.76 -10.14 -0.78
N SER A 37 -0.20 -10.30 0.43
CA SER A 37 -0.68 -11.28 1.40
C SER A 37 -1.86 -10.71 2.18
N LYS A 38 -2.99 -11.44 2.22
CA LYS A 38 -4.18 -11.01 2.95
C LYS A 38 -3.92 -10.80 4.44
N LEU A 39 -3.04 -11.61 5.05
CA LEU A 39 -2.63 -11.43 6.45
C LEU A 39 -1.95 -10.08 6.65
N THR A 40 -0.98 -9.74 5.79
CA THR A 40 -0.28 -8.45 5.90
C THR A 40 -1.18 -7.27 5.58
N GLN A 41 -2.20 -7.43 4.73
CA GLN A 41 -3.22 -6.41 4.50
C GLN A 41 -4.00 -6.15 5.80
N TYR A 42 -4.37 -7.19 6.54
CA TYR A 42 -5.01 -7.04 7.85
C TYR A 42 -4.09 -6.40 8.90
N VAL A 43 -2.81 -6.78 8.92
CA VAL A 43 -1.82 -6.14 9.80
C VAL A 43 -1.66 -4.65 9.47
N ALA A 44 -1.55 -4.31 8.18
CA ALA A 44 -1.48 -2.94 7.72
C ALA A 44 -2.75 -2.14 8.09
N LEU A 45 -3.92 -2.75 7.94
CA LEU A 45 -5.19 -2.15 8.36
C LEU A 45 -5.24 -1.87 9.85
N ALA A 46 -4.83 -2.82 10.69
CA ALA A 46 -4.81 -2.63 12.14
C ALA A 46 -3.93 -1.43 12.55
N ASN A 47 -2.76 -1.30 11.92
CA ASN A 47 -1.84 -0.16 12.12
C ASN A 47 -2.41 1.17 11.60
N ILE A 48 -3.24 1.12 10.56
CA ILE A 48 -3.92 2.31 10.01
C ILE A 48 -5.08 2.75 10.91
N PHE A 49 -5.90 1.80 11.38
CA PHE A 49 -7.07 2.09 12.19
C PHE A 49 -6.75 2.49 13.63
N SER A 50 -5.56 2.15 14.15
CA SER A 50 -5.17 2.51 15.52
C SER A 50 -5.04 4.02 15.76
N ASN A 51 -4.82 4.82 14.71
CA ASN A 51 -4.55 6.26 14.84
C ASN A 51 -5.60 7.18 14.17
N GLY A 52 -6.65 6.63 13.53
CA GLY A 52 -7.71 7.41 12.87
C GLY A 52 -7.28 8.15 11.58
N GLU A 53 -5.98 8.20 11.30
CA GLU A 53 -5.37 8.69 10.06
C GLU A 53 -4.44 7.62 9.49
N ILE A 54 -4.36 7.55 8.16
CA ILE A 54 -3.43 6.67 7.47
C ILE A 54 -2.02 7.29 7.60
N PRO A 55 -1.09 6.67 8.34
CA PRO A 55 0.29 7.16 8.36
C PRO A 55 0.85 7.16 6.94
N GLN A 56 1.80 8.05 6.65
CA GLN A 56 2.56 8.02 5.40
C GLN A 56 3.09 6.59 5.16
N LEU A 57 2.57 5.91 4.14
CA LEU A 57 2.96 4.55 3.79
C LEU A 57 4.09 4.61 2.79
N GLU A 58 5.19 3.91 3.08
CA GLU A 58 6.26 3.76 2.11
C GLU A 58 6.10 2.42 1.36
N LEU A 59 5.89 2.50 0.04
CA LEU A 59 5.69 1.34 -0.81
C LEU A 59 6.88 1.08 -1.73
N ILE A 60 7.21 -0.20 -1.89
CA ILE A 60 8.13 -0.70 -2.91
C ILE A 60 7.35 -1.60 -3.85
N ALA A 61 7.31 -1.26 -5.13
CA ALA A 61 6.80 -2.13 -6.19
C ALA A 61 7.97 -2.65 -7.02
N SER A 62 7.99 -3.96 -7.30
CA SER A 62 9.09 -4.58 -8.05
C SER A 62 9.07 -4.29 -9.55
N GLU A 63 7.89 -4.04 -10.11
CA GLU A 63 7.70 -3.80 -11.54
C GLU A 63 7.40 -2.33 -11.80
N LYS A 64 8.00 -1.77 -12.86
CA LYS A 64 7.78 -0.37 -13.25
C LYS A 64 6.31 -0.09 -13.58
N GLU A 65 5.65 -1.03 -14.26
CA GLU A 65 4.23 -0.95 -14.63
C GLU A 65 3.31 -0.85 -13.40
N ASP A 66 3.68 -1.52 -12.31
CA ASP A 66 2.93 -1.48 -11.06
C ASP A 66 3.16 -0.16 -10.32
N VAL A 67 4.35 0.43 -10.43
CA VAL A 67 4.61 1.80 -9.93
C VAL A 67 3.67 2.79 -10.62
N ASP A 68 3.58 2.74 -11.96
CA ASP A 68 2.70 3.64 -12.73
C ASP A 68 1.23 3.46 -12.35
N LYS A 69 0.80 2.21 -12.14
CA LYS A 69 -0.56 1.89 -11.67
C LYS A 69 -0.87 2.47 -10.29
N LEU A 70 0.08 2.35 -9.35
CA LEU A 70 -0.06 2.89 -8.00
C LEU A 70 -0.04 4.42 -7.99
N LEU A 71 0.81 5.05 -8.81
CA LEU A 71 0.79 6.50 -9.03
C LEU A 71 -0.55 6.98 -9.58
N ASN A 72 -1.09 6.27 -10.57
CA ASN A 72 -2.39 6.61 -11.15
C ASN A 72 -3.51 6.54 -10.10
N PHE A 73 -3.49 5.52 -9.23
CA PHE A 73 -4.40 5.45 -8.09
C PHE A 73 -4.20 6.63 -7.13
N MET A 74 -2.99 7.11 -6.88
CA MET A 74 -2.80 8.25 -5.98
C MET A 74 -3.31 9.59 -6.54
N ILE A 75 -3.20 9.79 -7.86
CA ILE A 75 -3.57 11.05 -8.51
C ILE A 75 -5.09 11.10 -8.77
N ASN A 76 -5.67 9.98 -9.21
CA ASN A 76 -7.07 9.90 -9.67
C ASN A 76 -7.98 9.09 -8.71
N GLY A 77 -7.45 8.71 -7.55
CA GLY A 77 -8.04 7.74 -6.61
C GLY A 77 -9.18 8.25 -5.78
#